data_AF-A0A2C9LT62-F1
#
_entry.id   AF-A0A2C9LT62-F1
#
_cell.length_a   1.000
_cell.length_b   1.000
_cell.length_c   1.000
_cell.angle_alpha   90.00
_cell.angle_beta   90.00
_cell.angle_gamma   90.00
#
_symmetry.space_group_name_H-M   'P 1'
#
loop_
_entity.id
_entity.type
_entity.pdbx_description
1 polymer ?
#
loop_
_entity_poly.entity_id
_entity_poly.type
_entity_poly.pdbx_seq_one_letter_code
_entity_poly.pdbx_strand_id
1 'polypeptide(L)'
;MAVIDLIICTLILPGEFYHLFHVWDFPEKLVCQFYLSVSAWLVISSCLMLVAIAIIRYMMICNPLKKQVTPTRAKFICSLNIFIAIVVSIPHGILQGKHSRQTQHPNIVGYYCQVDDSYVETIWPTLDCFFLCFVYRN
;
A
#
# COMPACT_ATOMS: atom_id res chain seq x y z
N MET A 1 8.09 10.08 6.79
CA MET A 1 6.72 10.29 7.28
C MET A 1 6.15 11.55 6.65
N ALA A 2 6.43 12.78 7.14
CA ALA A 2 5.82 14.01 6.59
C ALA A 2 5.88 14.17 5.06
N VAL A 3 7.02 13.84 4.43
CA VAL A 3 7.15 13.87 2.95
C VAL A 3 6.23 12.84 2.28
N ILE A 4 6.13 11.64 2.84
CA ILE A 4 5.27 10.57 2.34
C ILE A 4 3.81 10.98 2.49
N ASP A 5 3.43 11.51 3.66
CA ASP A 5 2.06 11.95 3.92
C ASP A 5 1.66 13.11 2.98
N LEU A 6 2.59 14.03 2.69
CA LEU A 6 2.36 15.10 1.72
C LEU A 6 2.13 14.53 0.30
N ILE A 7 2.93 13.54 -0.12
CA ILE A 7 2.76 12.88 -1.42
C ILE A 7 1.41 12.15 -1.49
N ILE A 8 1.04 11.42 -0.43
CA ILE A 8 -0.25 10.73 -0.35
C ILE A 8 -1.39 11.75 -0.49
N CYS A 9 -1.33 12.84 0.28
CA CYS A 9 -2.39 13.83 0.29
C CYS A 9 -2.50 14.64 -1.01
N THR A 10 -1.39 14.88 -1.71
CA THR A 10 -1.37 15.71 -2.92
C THR A 10 -1.54 14.93 -4.22
N LEU A 11 -1.14 13.66 -4.27
CA LEU A 11 -1.18 12.85 -5.50
C LEU A 11 -2.14 11.66 -5.38
N ILE A 12 -2.01 10.88 -4.31
CA ILE A 12 -2.79 9.64 -4.16
C ILE A 12 -4.25 9.95 -3.89
N LEU A 13 -4.56 10.79 -2.89
CA LEU A 13 -5.93 11.15 -2.55
C LEU A 13 -6.74 11.71 -3.74
N PRO A 14 -6.28 12.74 -4.47
CA PRO A 14 -7.03 13.22 -5.64
C PRO A 14 -7.13 12.17 -6.75
N GLY A 15 -6.11 11.30 -6.90
CA GLY A 15 -6.17 10.15 -7.80
C GLY A 15 -7.28 9.17 -7.41
N GLU A 16 -7.46 8.91 -6.10
CA GLU A 16 -8.49 8.00 -5.59
C GLU A 16 -9.87 8.60 -5.81
N PHE A 17 -10.02 9.92 -5.56
CA PHE A 17 -11.27 10.62 -5.89
C PHE A 17 -11.57 10.55 -7.38
N TYR A 18 -10.58 10.80 -8.25
CA TYR A 18 -10.75 10.69 -9.69
C TYR A 18 -11.16 9.27 -10.10
N HIS A 19 -10.50 8.25 -9.56
CA HIS A 19 -10.82 6.84 -9.77
C HIS A 19 -12.25 6.51 -9.32
N LEU A 20 -12.71 7.06 -8.19
CA LEU A 20 -14.06 6.85 -7.68
C LEU A 20 -15.13 7.45 -8.62
N PHE A 21 -14.85 8.62 -9.21
CA PHE A 21 -15.75 9.27 -10.16
C PHE A 21 -15.72 8.63 -11.56
N HIS A 22 -14.58 8.10 -11.99
CA HIS A 22 -14.36 7.49 -13.30
C HIS A 22 -14.07 5.99 -13.20
N VAL A 23 -14.88 5.31 -12.37
CA VAL A 23 -14.63 3.89 -12.04
C VAL A 23 -14.69 2.97 -13.26
N TRP A 24 -15.30 3.41 -14.36
CA TRP A 24 -15.55 2.64 -15.58
C TRP A 24 -14.57 2.91 -16.74
N ASP A 25 -13.71 3.93 -16.62
CA ASP A 25 -12.90 4.48 -17.72
C ASP A 25 -11.43 4.04 -17.71
N PHE A 26 -11.14 2.80 -17.30
CA PHE A 26 -9.76 2.28 -17.30
C PHE A 26 -9.46 1.41 -18.54
N PRO A 27 -8.87 1.99 -19.62
CA PRO A 27 -8.45 1.23 -20.78
C PRO A 27 -7.14 0.46 -20.53
N GLU A 28 -6.23 0.98 -19.70
CA GLU A 28 -4.85 0.49 -19.60
C GLU A 28 -4.54 -0.20 -18.26
N LYS A 29 -4.33 -1.52 -18.31
CA LYS A 29 -3.98 -2.37 -17.15
C LYS A 29 -2.70 -1.90 -16.43
N LEU A 30 -1.70 -1.43 -17.18
CA LEU A 30 -0.42 -0.99 -16.60
C LEU A 30 -0.55 0.23 -15.72
N VAL A 31 -1.42 1.18 -16.08
CA VAL A 31 -1.66 2.41 -15.30
C VAL A 31 -2.33 2.06 -13.98
N CYS A 32 -3.34 1.18 -14.02
CA CYS A 32 -4.02 0.66 -12.85
C CYS A 32 -3.05 -0.04 -11.89
N GLN A 33 -2.29 -1.00 -12.41
CA GLN A 33 -1.31 -1.77 -11.65
C GLN A 33 -0.27 -0.86 -11.00
N PHE A 34 0.30 0.08 -11.75
CA PHE A 34 1.29 1.02 -11.25
C PHE A 34 0.71 1.94 -10.16
N TYR A 35 -0.47 2.51 -10.40
CA TYR A 35 -1.14 3.40 -9.46
C TYR A 35 -1.41 2.71 -8.12
N LEU A 36 -2.02 1.52 -8.14
CA LEU A 36 -2.33 0.77 -6.93
C LEU A 36 -1.07 0.26 -6.23
N SER A 37 -0.03 -0.14 -6.98
CA SER A 37 1.27 -0.52 -6.39
C SER A 37 1.91 0.65 -5.62
N VAL A 38 1.92 1.84 -6.21
CA VAL A 38 2.52 3.04 -5.61
C VAL A 38 1.68 3.51 -4.42
N SER A 39 0.34 3.49 -4.53
CA SER A 39 -0.57 3.80 -3.44
C SER A 39 -0.32 2.87 -2.24
N ALA A 40 -0.29 1.56 -2.48
CA ALA A 40 0.00 0.56 -1.45
C ALA A 40 1.39 0.76 -0.82
N TRP A 41 2.42 1.01 -1.63
CA TRP A 41 3.77 1.28 -1.14
C TRP A 41 3.82 2.45 -0.15
N LEU A 42 3.24 3.59 -0.53
CA LEU A 42 3.25 4.80 0.28
C LEU A 42 2.50 4.61 1.61
N VAL A 43 1.33 3.96 1.56
CA VAL A 43 0.52 3.66 2.76
C VAL A 43 1.27 2.71 3.70
N ILE A 44 1.80 1.60 3.19
CA ILE A 44 2.58 0.62 3.97
C ILE A 44 3.79 1.30 4.61
N SER A 45 4.50 2.15 3.85
CA SER A 45 5.65 2.89 4.35
C SER A 45 5.27 3.86 5.48
N SER A 46 4.16 4.58 5.36
CA SER A 46 3.67 5.48 6.42
C SER A 46 3.31 4.71 7.69
N CYS A 47 2.63 3.56 7.56
CA CYS A 47 2.31 2.68 8.69
C CYS A 47 3.58 2.16 9.40
N LEU A 48 4.57 1.64 8.67
CA LEU A 48 5.83 1.16 9.27
C LEU A 48 6.60 2.29 9.98
N MET A 49 6.58 3.48 9.39
CA MET A 49 7.20 4.67 9.99
C MET A 49 6.51 5.08 11.29
N LEU A 50 5.18 5.03 11.36
CA LEU A 50 4.41 5.28 12.57
C LEU A 50 4.79 4.32 13.70
N VAL A 51 4.86 3.03 13.39
CA VAL A 51 5.27 1.98 14.36
C VAL A 51 6.69 2.23 14.85
N ALA A 52 7.63 2.53 13.94
CA ALA A 52 9.01 2.83 14.31
C ALA A 52 9.10 4.06 15.23
N ILE A 53 8.33 5.11 14.97
CA ILE A 53 8.28 6.31 15.82
C ILE A 53 7.71 5.95 17.20
N ALA A 54 6.64 5.17 17.27
CA ALA A 54 6.05 4.73 18.54
C ALA A 54 7.05 3.94 19.39
N ILE A 55 7.81 3.01 18.78
CA ILE A 55 8.86 2.25 19.46
C ILE A 55 9.96 3.16 19.98
N ILE A 56 10.43 4.12 19.18
CA ILE A 56 11.47 5.07 19.59
C ILE A 56 11.01 5.90 20.79
N ARG A 57 9.77 6.41 20.74
CA ARG A 57 9.17 7.19 21.84
C ARG A 57 9.04 6.34 23.10
N TYR A 58 8.56 5.10 22.97
CA TYR A 58 8.46 4.16 24.09
C TYR A 58 9.82 3.89 24.74
N MET A 59 10.87 3.65 23.94
CA MET A 59 12.22 3.42 24.47
C MET A 59 12.76 4.65 25.20
N MET A 60 12.53 5.86 24.68
CA MET A 60 12.95 7.10 25.33
C MET A 60 12.26 7.33 26.68
N ILE A 61 10.96 7.04 26.77
CA ILE A 61 10.15 7.31 27.97
C ILE A 61 10.34 6.19 29.01
N CYS A 62 10.18 4.93 28.61
CA CYS A 62 10.12 3.80 29.53
C CYS A 62 11.48 3.18 29.82
N ASN A 63 12.51 3.44 28.98
CA ASN A 63 13.84 2.85 29.13
C ASN A 63 14.97 3.88 28.90
N PRO A 64 14.98 5.03 29.60
CA PRO A 64 15.91 6.12 29.33
C PRO A 64 17.39 5.75 29.48
N LEU A 65 17.70 4.76 30.33
CA LEU A 65 19.06 4.26 30.61
C LEU A 65 19.55 3.20 29.61
N LYS A 66 18.67 2.67 28.75
CA LYS A 66 19.06 1.73 27.69
C LYS A 66 19.64 2.47 26.49
N LYS A 67 20.34 1.73 25.62
CA LYS A 67 20.95 2.28 24.41
C LYS A 67 19.90 2.89 23.49
N GLN A 68 19.90 4.23 23.40
CA GLN A 68 18.97 4.97 22.56
C GLN A 68 19.30 4.84 21.07
N VAL A 69 18.30 5.07 20.22
CA VAL A 69 18.45 5.06 18.77
C VAL A 69 19.21 6.32 18.35
N THR A 70 20.42 6.14 17.81
CA THR A 70 21.21 7.25 17.25
C THR A 70 20.61 7.74 15.93
N PRO A 71 20.83 9.00 15.53
CA PRO A 71 20.28 9.54 14.28
C PRO A 71 20.72 8.74 13.05
N THR A 72 21.93 8.18 13.04
CA THR A 72 22.42 7.31 11.96
C THR A 72 21.61 6.02 11.86
N ARG A 73 21.29 5.40 13.01
CA ARG A 73 20.44 4.21 13.06
C ARG A 73 19.00 4.53 12.66
N ALA A 74 18.48 5.69 13.08
CA ALA A 74 17.16 6.14 12.68
C ALA A 74 17.07 6.30 11.15
N LYS A 75 18.06 6.93 10.50
CA LYS A 75 18.12 7.03 9.04
C LYS A 75 18.14 5.65 8.37
N PHE A 76 18.93 4.72 8.90
CA PHE A 76 18.98 3.35 8.40
C PHE A 76 17.62 2.63 8.52
N ILE A 77 16.95 2.74 9.68
CA ILE A 77 15.61 2.17 9.91
C ILE A 77 14.60 2.77 8.93
N CYS A 78 14.62 4.08 8.71
CA CYS A 78 13.74 4.74 7.74
C CYS A 78 13.95 4.21 6.32
N SER A 79 15.21 4.12 5.86
CA SER A 79 15.51 3.55 4.54
C SER A 79 15.08 2.09 4.43
N LEU A 80 15.30 1.30 5.48
CA LEU A 80 14.91 -0.10 5.51
C LEU A 80 13.39 -0.25 5.42
N ASN A 81 12.63 0.57 6.15
CA ASN A 81 11.15 0.57 6.10
C ASN A 81 10.64 0.89 4.70
N ILE A 82 11.22 1.87 4.02
CA ILE A 82 10.85 2.21 2.63
C ILE A 82 11.14 1.02 1.71
N PHE A 83 12.32 0.39 1.85
CA PHE A 83 12.69 -0.76 1.03
C PHE A 83 11.78 -1.97 1.26
N ILE A 84 11.49 -2.30 2.52
CA ILE A 84 10.54 -3.37 2.87
C ILE A 84 9.18 -3.07 2.26
N ALA A 85 8.69 -1.83 2.39
CA ALA A 85 7.40 -1.45 1.83
C ALA A 85 7.35 -1.66 0.30
N ILE A 86 8.43 -1.37 -0.44
CA ILE A 86 8.51 -1.63 -1.90
C ILE A 86 8.39 -3.12 -2.18
N VAL A 87 9.18 -3.95 -1.48
CA VAL A 87 9.21 -5.40 -1.70
C VAL A 87 7.84 -6.02 -1.46
N VAL A 88 7.14 -5.57 -0.42
CA VAL A 88 5.81 -6.04 -0.06
C VAL A 88 4.72 -5.51 -1.01
N SER A 89 4.87 -4.30 -1.56
CA SER A 89 3.87 -3.74 -2.47
C SER A 89 3.93 -4.32 -3.89
N ILE A 90 5.05 -4.93 -4.31
CA ILE A 90 5.18 -5.54 -5.64
C ILE A 90 4.16 -6.68 -5.88
N PRO A 91 4.07 -7.73 -5.03
CA PRO A 91 3.08 -8.79 -5.23
C PRO A 91 1.66 -8.25 -5.17
N HIS A 92 1.38 -7.33 -4.24
CA HIS A 92 0.09 -6.64 -4.16
C HIS A 92 -0.26 -5.96 -5.48
N GLY A 93 0.69 -5.24 -6.07
CA GLY A 93 0.57 -4.62 -7.39
C GLY A 93 0.25 -5.61 -8.51
N ILE A 94 0.96 -6.73 -8.58
CA ILE A 94 0.78 -7.76 -9.62
C ILE A 94 -0.61 -8.39 -9.58
N LEU A 95 -1.22 -8.47 -8.39
CA LEU A 95 -2.58 -9.00 -8.22
C LEU A 95 -3.65 -8.03 -8.73
N GLN A 96 -3.34 -6.73 -8.78
CA GLN A 96 -4.26 -5.71 -9.29
C GLN A 96 -4.24 -5.69 -10.83
N GLY A 97 -5.41 -5.49 -11.42
CA GLY A 97 -5.59 -5.49 -12.86
C GLY A 97 -7.00 -5.09 -13.24
N LYS A 98 -7.48 -5.67 -14.35
CA LYS A 98 -8.80 -5.37 -14.88
C LYS A 98 -9.81 -6.31 -14.26
N HIS A 99 -10.79 -5.77 -13.56
CA HIS A 99 -11.87 -6.53 -12.93
C HIS A 99 -13.18 -6.22 -13.64
N SER A 100 -13.83 -7.23 -14.23
CA SER A 100 -15.06 -7.06 -14.98
C SER A 100 -16.28 -7.41 -14.12
N ARG A 101 -17.29 -6.54 -14.14
CA ARG A 101 -18.61 -6.83 -13.58
C ARG A 101 -19.68 -6.56 -14.63
N GLN A 102 -20.65 -7.48 -14.70
CA GLN A 102 -21.87 -7.22 -15.45
C GLN A 102 -22.66 -6.14 -14.73
N THR A 103 -23.05 -5.10 -15.47
CA THR A 103 -23.94 -4.07 -14.94
C THR A 103 -25.39 -4.59 -14.90
N GLN A 104 -26.32 -3.80 -14.36
CA GLN A 104 -27.75 -4.12 -14.37
C GLN A 104 -28.32 -4.28 -15.80
N HIS A 105 -27.60 -3.83 -16.83
CA HIS A 105 -27.92 -4.07 -18.22
C HIS A 105 -27.02 -5.17 -18.83
N PRO A 106 -27.60 -6.23 -19.41
CA PRO A 106 -26.86 -7.41 -19.86
C PRO A 106 -25.87 -7.16 -21.01
N ASN A 107 -26.00 -6.02 -21.71
CA ASN A 107 -25.12 -5.66 -22.83
C ASN A 107 -23.98 -4.71 -22.46
N ILE A 108 -23.88 -4.28 -21.20
CA ILE A 108 -22.86 -3.34 -20.74
C ILE A 108 -21.99 -4.03 -19.68
N VAL A 109 -20.77 -4.38 -20.08
CA VAL A 109 -19.72 -4.84 -19.17
C VAL A 109 -18.91 -3.62 -18.76
N GLY A 110 -18.80 -3.41 -17.45
CA GLY A 110 -17.97 -2.36 -16.93
C GLY A 110 -16.69 -2.89 -16.31
N TYR A 111 -15.63 -2.10 -16.38
CA TYR A 111 -14.29 -2.48 -16.00
C TYR A 111 -13.80 -1.61 -14.86
N TYR A 112 -13.34 -2.26 -13.80
CA TYR A 112 -12.79 -1.64 -12.61
C TYR A 112 -11.30 -1.92 -12.53
N CYS A 113 -10.55 -1.00 -11.93
CA CYS A 113 -9.18 -1.26 -11.53
C CYS A 113 -9.18 -1.83 -10.10
N GLN A 114 -9.20 -3.17 -10.01
CA GLN A 114 -9.22 -3.96 -8.76
C GLN A 114 -8.46 -5.27 -8.98
N VAL A 115 -8.57 -6.23 -8.07
CA VAL A 115 -7.99 -7.58 -8.23
C VAL A 115 -8.42 -8.13 -9.59
N ASP A 116 -7.45 -8.50 -10.42
CA ASP A 116 -7.71 -8.98 -11.77
C ASP A 116 -8.63 -10.22 -11.73
N ASP A 117 -9.57 -10.33 -12.67
CA ASP A 117 -10.48 -11.48 -12.79
C ASP A 117 -9.72 -12.82 -12.80
N SER A 118 -8.49 -12.83 -13.32
CA SER A 118 -7.60 -13.99 -13.36
C SER A 118 -7.17 -14.50 -11.98
N TYR A 119 -7.17 -13.62 -10.96
CA TYR A 119 -6.70 -13.94 -9.60
C TYR A 119 -7.83 -13.99 -8.57
N VAL A 120 -9.03 -13.49 -8.88
CA VAL A 120 -10.14 -13.40 -7.91
C VAL A 120 -10.54 -14.78 -7.35
N GLU A 121 -10.56 -15.84 -8.15
CA GLU A 121 -10.93 -17.19 -7.71
C GLU A 121 -9.74 -18.01 -7.17
N THR A 122 -8.55 -17.42 -7.15
CA THR A 122 -7.33 -18.11 -6.72
C THR A 122 -7.04 -17.87 -5.24
N ILE A 123 -6.09 -18.65 -4.69
CA ILE A 123 -5.68 -18.50 -3.28
C ILE A 123 -4.77 -17.27 -3.05
N TRP A 124 -4.31 -16.62 -4.12
CA TRP A 124 -3.32 -15.55 -4.08
C TRP A 124 -3.73 -14.32 -3.24
N PRO A 125 -4.97 -13.81 -3.33
CA PRO A 125 -5.41 -12.68 -2.50
C PRO A 125 -5.42 -13.01 -1.00
N THR A 126 -5.72 -14.27 -0.66
CA THR A 126 -5.73 -14.74 0.73
C THR A 126 -4.31 -14.84 1.30
N LEU A 127 -3.35 -15.29 0.47
CA LEU A 127 -1.94 -15.34 0.85
C LEU A 127 -1.33 -13.95 1.06
N ASP A 128 -1.65 -12.99 0.19
CA ASP A 128 -1.20 -11.60 0.32
C ASP A 128 -1.71 -10.99 1.65
N CYS A 129 -3.00 -11.17 1.95
CA CYS A 129 -3.60 -10.71 3.19
C CYS A 129 -2.95 -11.36 4.44
N PHE A 130 -2.74 -12.68 4.41
CA PHE A 130 -2.08 -13.39 5.51
C PHE A 130 -0.65 -12.90 5.74
N PHE A 131 0.12 -12.69 4.67
CA PHE A 131 1.49 -12.19 4.75
C PHE A 131 1.54 -10.78 5.36
N LEU A 132 0.67 -9.87 4.91
CA LEU A 132 0.56 -8.53 5.49
C LEU A 132 0.19 -8.61 6.98
N CYS A 133 -0.81 -9.40 7.35
CA CYS A 133 -1.18 -9.59 8.76
C CYS A 133 -0.02 -10.13 9.60
N PHE A 134 0.78 -11.05 9.07
CA PHE A 134 1.94 -11.58 9.78
C PHE A 134 3.02 -10.50 9.99
N VAL A 135 3.30 -9.68 8.97
CA VAL A 135 4.26 -8.58 9.05
C VAL A 135 3.82 -7.51 10.06
N TYR A 136 2.52 -7.20 10.13
CA TYR A 136 1.98 -6.16 11.03
C TYR A 136 1.69 -6.63 12.46
N ARG A 137 1.74 -7.94 12.74
CA ARG A 137 1.41 -8.48 14.07
C ARG A 137 2.58 -8.50 15.06
N ASN A 138 3.79 -8.11 14.64
CA ASN A 138 5.01 -8.17 15.43
C ASN A 138 5.45 -6.78 15.93
#